data_AF-A0A444JAS2-F1
#
_entry.id   AF-A0A444JAS2-F1
#
_cell.length_a   1.000
_cell.length_b   1.000
_cell.length_c   1.000
_cell.angle_alpha   90.00
_cell.angle_beta   90.00
_cell.angle_gamma   90.00
#
_symmetry.space_group_name_H-M   'P 1'
#
loop_
_entity.id
_entity.type
_entity.pdbx_description
1 polymer ?
#
loop_
_entity_poly.entity_id
_entity_poly.type
_entity_poly.pdbx_seq_one_letter_code
_entity_poly.pdbx_strand_id
1 'polypeptide(L)'
;TFSVPKIGTIAGCFIIDGKIERNAGIRVLRDSVVIFTGVIDSLRRFKDDVKEVATGYECGIGVENYNDIKIGDTLEAFLMDEVEATL
;
A
#
# COMPACT_ATOMS: atom_id res chain seq x y z
N THR A 1 10.76 -9.11 -0.99
CA THR A 1 10.95 -7.70 -0.60
C THR A 1 12.14 -7.15 -1.38
N PHE A 2 12.01 -5.96 -1.98
CA PHE A 2 13.12 -5.27 -2.62
C PHE A 2 13.53 -4.08 -1.74
N SER A 3 14.79 -4.00 -1.34
CA SER A 3 15.29 -2.92 -0.50
C SER A 3 15.90 -1.84 -1.39
N VAL A 4 15.24 -0.68 -1.51
CA VAL A 4 15.72 0.44 -2.31
C VAL A 4 16.40 1.47 -1.40
N PRO A 5 17.70 1.76 -1.59
CA PRO A 5 18.43 2.73 -0.79
C PRO A 5 17.91 4.15 -1.10
N LYS A 6 16.90 4.60 -0.32
CA LYS A 6 16.30 5.95 -0.18
C LYS A 6 14.79 5.89 0.06
N ILE A 7 14.12 4.83 -0.40
CA ILE A 7 12.66 4.66 -0.32
C ILE A 7 12.29 3.61 0.74
N GLY A 8 13.23 2.74 1.12
CA GLY A 8 13.01 1.67 2.08
C GLY A 8 12.67 0.35 1.40
N THR A 9 11.92 -0.49 2.10
CA THR A 9 11.50 -1.81 1.61
C THR A 9 10.21 -1.67 0.81
N ILE A 10 10.28 -2.11 -0.44
CA ILE A 10 9.12 -2.17 -1.32
C ILE A 10 8.56 -3.59 -1.28
N ALA A 11 7.28 -3.70 -0.93
CA ALA A 11 6.51 -4.92 -1.08
C ALA A 11 5.93 -4.97 -2.49
N GLY A 12 6.28 -6.03 -3.23
CA GLY A 12 5.60 -6.37 -4.47
C GLY A 12 4.29 -7.04 -4.12
N CYS A 13 3.18 -6.39 -4.45
CA CYS A 13 1.83 -6.83 -4.13
C CYS A 13 0.99 -6.88 -5.39
N PHE A 14 0.05 -7.82 -5.43
CA PHE A 14 -0.96 -7.89 -6.46
C PHE A 14 -2.27 -7.34 -5.92
N ILE A 15 -2.94 -6.48 -6.68
CA ILE A 15 -4.20 -5.89 -6.26
C ILE A 15 -5.31 -6.87 -6.59
N ILE A 16 -5.90 -7.42 -5.53
CA ILE A 16 -6.95 -8.45 -5.61
C ILE A 16 -8.29 -7.82 -5.96
N ASP A 17 -8.61 -6.69 -5.35
CA ASP A 17 -9.85 -5.95 -5.56
C ASP A 17 -9.63 -4.45 -5.29
N GLY A 18 -10.33 -3.60 -6.03
CA GLY A 18 -10.31 -2.14 -5.86
C GLY A 18 -9.12 -1.41 -6.52
N LYS A 19 -8.90 -0.16 -6.09
CA LYS A 19 -7.81 0.70 -6.56
C LYS A 19 -6.99 1.19 -5.36
N ILE A 20 -5.68 1.32 -5.55
CA ILE A 20 -4.77 1.87 -4.54
C ILE A 20 -4.21 3.18 -5.05
N GLU A 21 -4.29 4.22 -4.23
CA GLU A 21 -3.76 5.55 -4.53
C GLU A 21 -2.51 5.84 -3.70
N ARG A 22 -1.56 6.59 -4.26
CA ARG A 22 -0.27 6.90 -3.60
C ARG A 22 -0.42 7.60 -2.24
N ASN A 23 -1.54 8.29 -2.00
CA ASN A 23 -1.79 9.00 -0.73
C ASN A 23 -2.82 8.28 0.16
N ALA A 24 -3.18 7.04 -0.17
CA ALA A 24 -4.10 6.29 0.67
C ALA A 24 -3.42 5.81 1.96
N GLY A 25 -4.23 5.66 3.01
CA GLY A 25 -3.81 4.96 4.22
C GLY A 25 -3.64 3.47 3.95
N ILE A 26 -2.73 2.82 4.66
CA ILE A 26 -2.48 1.38 4.52
C ILE A 26 -2.35 0.71 5.88
N ARG A 27 -2.96 -0.46 6.00
CA ARG A 27 -2.91 -1.32 7.18
C ARG A 27 -2.37 -2.68 6.81
N VAL A 28 -1.41 -3.15 7.58
CA VAL A 28 -0.81 -4.47 7.43
C VAL A 28 -1.40 -5.37 8.50
N LEU A 29 -2.09 -6.41 8.06
CA LEU A 29 -2.69 -7.43 8.90
C LEU A 29 -1.93 -8.75 8.73
N ARG A 30 -1.54 -9.36 9.84
CA ARG A 30 -0.95 -10.70 9.90
C ARG A 30 -1.79 -11.53 10.85
N ASP A 31 -2.33 -12.65 10.36
CA ASP A 31 -3.17 -13.54 11.18
C ASP A 31 -4.38 -12.81 11.82
N SER A 32 -5.03 -11.93 11.05
CA SER A 32 -6.13 -11.06 11.52
C SER A 32 -5.76 -10.03 12.59
N VAL A 33 -4.47 -9.85 12.90
CA VAL A 33 -3.98 -8.81 13.83
C VAL A 33 -3.35 -7.67 13.03
N VAL A 34 -3.70 -6.43 13.38
CA VAL A 34 -3.06 -5.23 12.79
C VAL A 34 -1.64 -5.12 13.34
N ILE A 35 -0.65 -5.39 12.50
CA ILE A 35 0.77 -5.29 12.85
C ILE A 35 1.28 -3.88 12.64
N PHE A 36 0.79 -3.22 11.59
CA PHE A 36 1.21 -1.88 11.25
C PHE A 36 0.07 -1.09 10.62
N THR A 37 0.02 0.20 10.91
CA THR A 37 -0.89 1.15 10.28
C THR A 37 -0.08 2.38 9.92
N GLY A 38 -0.18 2.81 8.67
CA GLY A 38 0.53 3.98 8.19
C GLY A 38 -0.08 4.49 6.90
N VAL A 39 0.75 5.19 6.13
CA VAL A 39 0.38 5.74 4.83
C VAL A 39 1.29 5.18 3.75
N ILE A 40 0.79 5.17 2.53
CA ILE A 40 1.59 4.82 1.36
C ILE A 40 2.57 5.98 1.12
N ASP A 41 3.86 5.67 1.10
CA ASP A 41 4.91 6.65 0.78
C ASP A 41 5.13 6.70 -0.74
N SER A 42 5.23 5.51 -1.34
CA SER A 42 5.63 5.35 -2.73
C SER A 42 4.81 4.25 -3.40
N LEU A 43 4.23 4.57 -4.56
CA LEU A 43 3.50 3.62 -5.40
C LEU A 43 4.21 3.53 -6.75
N ARG A 44 4.84 2.38 -7.01
CA ARG A 44 5.64 2.16 -8.21
C ARG A 44 5.16 0.95 -8.99
N ARG A 45 4.94 1.11 -10.28
CA ARG A 45 4.70 -0.01 -11.18
C ARG A 45 5.98 -0.27 -11.96
N PHE A 46 6.66 -1.37 -11.65
CA PHE A 46 7.98 -1.70 -12.19
C PHE A 46 9.02 -0.60 -11.91
N LYS A 47 9.24 0.31 -12.86
CA LYS A 47 10.19 1.44 -12.76
C LYS A 47 9.50 2.80 -12.79
N ASP A 48 8.19 2.82 -13.00
CA ASP A 48 7.41 4.04 -13.18
C ASP A 48 6.63 4.38 -11.90
N ASP A 49 6.77 5.63 -11.46
CA ASP A 49 5.99 6.18 -10.36
C ASP A 49 4.57 6.48 -10.85
N VAL A 50 3.59 5.85 -10.22
CA VAL A 50 2.18 5.94 -10.61
C VAL A 50 1.36 6.57 -9.49
N LYS A 51 0.29 7.29 -9.86
CA LYS A 51 -0.61 7.94 -8.89
C LYS A 51 -1.59 6.95 -8.27
N GLU A 52 -2.10 6.06 -9.10
CA GLU A 52 -3.03 5.01 -8.72
C GLU A 52 -2.73 3.73 -9.48
N VAL A 53 -3.07 2.59 -8.88
CA VAL A 53 -3.01 1.28 -9.53
C VAL A 53 -4.37 0.61 -9.36
N ALA A 54 -4.94 0.18 -10.48
CA ALA A 54 -6.19 -0.56 -10.52
C ALA A 54 -6.00 -2.06 -10.26
N THR A 55 -7.10 -2.75 -9.98
CA THR A 55 -7.15 -4.21 -9.83
C THR A 55 -6.54 -4.93 -11.03
N GLY A 56 -5.87 -6.05 -10.77
CA GLY A 56 -5.29 -6.89 -11.83
C GLY A 56 -3.90 -6.49 -12.29
N TYR A 57 -3.31 -5.46 -11.68
CA TYR A 57 -1.93 -5.06 -11.93
C TYR A 57 -1.03 -5.32 -10.71
N GLU A 58 0.23 -5.65 -11.00
CA GLU A 58 1.29 -5.71 -10.00
C GLU A 58 1.80 -4.30 -9.69
N CYS A 59 1.90 -3.98 -8.40
CA CYS A 59 2.51 -2.75 -7.93
C CYS A 59 3.52 -3.02 -6.80
N GLY A 60 4.54 -2.18 -6.75
CA GLY A 60 5.41 -2.03 -5.61
C GLY A 60 4.85 -0.95 -4.70
N ILE A 61 4.47 -1.34 -3.49
CA ILE A 61 4.00 -0.44 -2.45
C ILE A 61 5.15 -0.23 -1.45
N GLY A 62 5.52 1.01 -1.24
CA GLY A 62 6.37 1.46 -0.14
C GLY A 62 5.50 2.01 0.96
N VAL A 63 5.62 1.44 2.16
CA VAL A 63 4.89 1.90 3.35
C VAL A 63 5.81 2.80 4.16
N GLU A 64 5.32 3.97 4.54
CA GLU A 64 6.11 4.91 5.33
C GLU A 64 6.47 4.30 6.69
N ASN A 65 7.74 4.41 7.10
CA ASN A 65 8.24 3.90 8.37
C ASN A 65 8.07 2.38 8.61
N TYR A 66 7.78 1.59 7.57
CA TYR A 66 7.62 0.14 7.70
C TYR A 66 8.39 -0.66 6.65
N ASN A 67 9.25 -1.56 7.14
CA ASN A 67 10.16 -2.33 6.30
C ASN A 67 10.00 -3.86 6.45
N ASP A 68 9.21 -4.34 7.42
CA ASP A 68 9.11 -5.77 7.75
C ASP A 68 7.87 -6.44 7.12
N ILE A 69 7.61 -6.17 5.84
CA ILE A 69 6.52 -6.82 5.10
C ILE A 69 6.94 -8.25 4.73
N LYS A 70 6.16 -9.23 5.15
CA LYS A 70 6.42 -10.65 4.91
C LYS A 70 5.32 -11.27 4.04
N ILE A 71 5.66 -12.39 3.43
CA ILE A 71 4.72 -13.19 2.64
C ILE A 71 3.66 -13.74 3.59
N GLY A 72 2.39 -13.54 3.25
CA GLY A 72 1.24 -13.90 4.10
C GLY A 72 0.61 -12.71 4.83
N ASP A 73 1.22 -11.53 4.76
CA ASP A 73 0.58 -10.31 5.23
C ASP A 73 -0.50 -9.85 4.25
N THR A 74 -1.63 -9.41 4.81
CA THR A 74 -2.71 -8.76 4.07
C THR A 74 -2.55 -7.26 4.20
N LEU A 75 -2.42 -6.56 3.07
CA LEU A 75 -2.38 -5.11 3.04
C LEU A 75 -3.74 -4.57 2.63
N GLU A 76 -4.35 -3.80 3.53
CA GLU A 76 -5.65 -3.17 3.32
C GLU A 76 -5.42 -1.66 3.13
N ALA A 77 -5.65 -1.19 1.91
CA ALA A 77 -5.59 0.23 1.59
C ALA A 77 -6.95 0.87 1.82
N PHE A 78 -6.99 2.02 2.50
CA PHE A 78 -8.20 2.78 2.75
C PHE A 78 -7.98 4.24 2.38
N LEU A 79 -8.95 4.80 1.66
CA LEU A 79 -9.03 6.23 1.41
C LEU A 79 -9.86 6.85 2.52
N MET A 80 -9.29 7.84 3.22
CA MET A 80 -10.08 8.76 4.04
C MET A 80 -10.78 9.74 3.10
N ASP A 81 -11.93 9.33 2.59
CA ASP A 81 -12.87 10.25 1.95
C ASP A 81 -13.67 10.94 3.06
N GLU A 82 -13.46 12.24 3.23
CA GLU A 82 -14.28 13.08 4.10
C GLU A 82 -15.62 13.29 3.39
N VAL A 83 -16.57 12.37 3.62
CA VAL A 83 -17.90 12.47 3.04
C VAL A 83 -18.61 13.61 3.76
N GLU A 84 -18.70 14.78 3.12
CA GLU A 84 -19.56 15.86 3.60
C GLU A 84 -21.01 15.34 3.62
N ALA A 85 -21.54 15.13 4.82
CA ALA A 85 -22.91 14.69 5.01
C ALA A 85 -23.84 15.74 4.38
N THR A 86 -24.45 15.41 3.24
CA THR A 86 -25.54 16.21 2.70
C THR A 86 -26.75 15.99 3.61
N LEU A 87 -27.04 17.00 4.43
CA LEU A 87 -28.26 17.12 5.24
C LEU A 87 -29.49 17.40 4.36
#